data_AF-A0A2V9I4Y7-F1
#
_entry.id   AF-A0A2V9I4Y7-F1
#
_cell.length_a   1.000
_cell.length_b   1.000
_cell.length_c   1.000
_cell.angle_alpha   90.00
_cell.angle_beta   90.00
_cell.angle_gamma   90.00
#
_symmetry.space_group_name_H-M   'P 1'
#
loop_
_entity.id
_entity.type
_entity.pdbx_description
1 polymer ?
#
loop_
_entity_poly.entity_id
_entity_poly.type
_entity_poly.pdbx_seq_one_letter_code
_entity_poly.pdbx_strand_id
1 'polypeptide(L)' 'MSDDPKDLLIEKAVSAFRERNAWGRILPSPSWLDLTAEDRDALFARQLESRLIERALDPNGLSTTARAFLKRLK' A
#
# COMPACT_ATOMS: atom_id res chain seq x y z
N MET A 1 -18.99 -2.51 0.75
CA MET A 1 -17.88 -2.17 -0.16
C MET A 1 -18.54 -1.73 -1.45
N SER A 2 -17.96 -0.76 -2.14
CA SER A 2 -18.42 -0.38 -3.48
C SER A 2 -18.02 -1.47 -4.46
N ASP A 3 -18.96 -1.88 -5.32
CA ASP A 3 -18.67 -2.83 -6.40
C ASP A 3 -18.09 -2.12 -7.65
N ASP A 4 -17.78 -0.82 -7.54
CA ASP A 4 -17.10 -0.09 -8.60
C ASP A 4 -15.69 -0.67 -8.84
N PRO A 5 -15.37 -1.10 -10.09
CA PRO A 5 -14.03 -1.57 -10.45
C PRO A 5 -12.89 -0.65 -9.98
N LYS A 6 -13.11 0.67 -9.97
CA LYS A 6 -12.14 1.66 -9.49
C LYS A 6 -11.82 1.47 -8.01
N ASP A 7 -12.84 1.31 -7.17
CA ASP A 7 -12.65 1.18 -5.72
C ASP A 7 -11.89 -0.10 -5.37
N LEU A 8 -12.12 -1.18 -6.12
CA LEU A 8 -11.38 -2.43 -6.00
C LEU A 8 -9.90 -2.27 -6.39
N LEU A 9 -9.60 -1.50 -7.43
CA LEU A 9 -8.21 -1.21 -7.82
C LEU A 9 -7.50 -0.38 -6.76
N ILE A 10 -8.16 0.66 -6.24
CA ILE A 10 -7.64 1.50 -5.15
C ILE A 10 -7.40 0.65 -3.89
N GLU A 11 -8.36 -0.18 -3.49
CA GLU A 11 -8.22 -1.06 -2.33
C GLU A 11 -7.04 -2.03 -2.49
N LYS A 12 -6.88 -2.65 -3.66
CA LYS A 12 -5.72 -3.52 -3.93
C LYS A 12 -4.39 -2.76 -3.89
N ALA A 13 -4.37 -1.51 -4.35
CA ALA A 13 -3.16 -0.71 -4.47
C ALA A 13 -2.77 0.02 -3.17
N VAL A 14 -3.69 0.22 -2.21
CA VAL A 14 -3.49 1.01 -0.98
C VAL A 14 -2.44 0.41 -0.04
N SER A 15 -2.35 -0.92 -0.03
CA SER A 15 -1.44 -1.64 0.86
C SER A 15 0.01 -1.51 0.42
N ALA A 16 0.93 -1.60 1.39
CA ALA A 16 2.37 -1.64 1.11
C ALA A 16 2.85 -3.01 0.57
N PHE A 17 1.97 -4.02 0.52
CA PHE A 17 2.33 -5.36 0.05
C PHE A 17 2.63 -5.36 -1.45
N ARG A 18 3.69 -6.06 -1.84
CA ARG A 18 4.04 -6.30 -3.25
C ARG A 18 4.46 -7.75 -3.41
N GLU A 19 3.96 -8.38 -4.47
CA GLU A 19 4.37 -9.72 -4.86
C GLU A 19 5.87 -9.77 -5.14
N ARG A 20 6.44 -10.97 -5.00
CA ARG A 20 7.84 -11.24 -5.31
C ARG A 20 7.91 -12.39 -6.29
N ASN A 21 8.83 -12.30 -7.26
CA ASN A 21 9.11 -13.43 -8.13
C ASN A 21 9.98 -14.50 -7.45
N ALA A 22 10.27 -15.59 -8.15
CA ALA A 22 11.09 -16.70 -7.65
C ALA A 22 12.51 -16.29 -7.18
N TRP A 23 13.03 -15.16 -7.66
CA TRP A 23 14.32 -14.60 -7.24
C TRP A 23 14.18 -13.58 -6.10
N GLY A 24 12.99 -13.45 -5.50
CA GLY A 24 12.71 -12.53 -4.40
C GLY A 24 12.58 -11.06 -4.79
N ARG A 25 12.62 -10.73 -6.09
CA ARG A 25 12.51 -9.34 -6.58
C ARG A 25 11.06 -8.86 -6.44
N ILE A 26 10.90 -7.62 -5.99
CA ILE A 26 9.61 -6.96 -5.85
C ILE A 26 9.02 -6.72 -7.25
N LEU A 27 7.76 -7.12 -7.44
CA LEU A 27 7.01 -6.87 -8.66
C LEU A 27 6.23 -5.56 -8.57
N PRO A 28 6.07 -4.83 -9.71
CA PRO A 28 5.18 -3.67 -9.75
C PRO A 28 3.74 -4.11 -9.45
N SER A 29 2.95 -3.23 -8.85
CA SER A 29 1.53 -3.51 -8.61
C SER A 29 0.76 -3.37 -9.93
N PRO A 30 0.11 -4.42 -10.45
CA PRO A 30 -0.72 -4.30 -11.64
C PRO A 30 -1.88 -3.32 -11.42
N SER A 31 -2.51 -3.38 -10.23
CA SER A 31 -3.61 -2.48 -9.86
C SER A 31 -3.21 -1.01 -9.85
N TRP A 32 -1.93 -0.67 -9.62
CA TRP A 32 -1.45 0.71 -9.77
C TRP A 32 -1.39 1.16 -11.24
N LEU A 33 -0.99 0.26 -12.14
CA LEU A 33 -0.83 0.56 -13.55
C LEU A 33 -2.18 0.80 -14.23
N ASP A 34 -3.23 0.11 -13.78
CA ASP A 34 -4.59 0.24 -14.30
C ASP A 34 -5.32 1.50 -13.80
N LEU A 35 -4.79 2.23 -12.81
CA LEU A 35 -5.37 3.47 -12.31
C LEU A 35 -5.06 4.65 -13.23
N THR A 36 -6.06 5.51 -13.44
CA THR A 36 -5.88 6.82 -14.06
C THR A 36 -5.07 7.76 -13.17
N ALA A 37 -4.67 8.93 -13.69
CA ALA A 37 -3.98 9.94 -12.88
C ALA A 37 -4.84 10.41 -11.69
N GLU A 38 -6.13 10.67 -11.93
CA GLU A 38 -7.07 11.10 -10.88
C GLU A 38 -7.28 10.02 -9.82
N ASP A 39 -7.36 8.75 -10.23
CA ASP A 39 -7.53 7.65 -9.27
C ASP A 39 -6.28 7.43 -8.41
N ARG A 40 -5.09 7.79 -8.91
CA ARG A 40 -3.84 7.74 -8.13
C ARG A 40 -3.83 8.80 -7.02
N ASP A 41 -4.45 9.96 -7.23
CA ASP A 41 -4.61 10.97 -6.18
C ASP A 41 -5.56 10.47 -5.07
N ALA A 42 -6.67 9.83 -5.45
CA ALA A 42 -7.59 9.20 -4.51
C ALA A 42 -6.90 8.06 -3.72
N LEU A 43 -6.11 7.24 -4.41
CA LEU A 43 -5.30 6.19 -3.79
C LEU A 43 -4.29 6.76 -2.80
N PHE A 44 -3.62 7.87 -3.13
CA PHE A 44 -2.69 8.53 -2.22
C PHE A 44 -3.38 8.93 -0.91
N ALA A 45 -4.56 9.55 -0.99
CA ALA A 45 -5.35 9.91 0.19
C ALA A 45 -5.70 8.69 1.05
N ARG A 46 -6.21 7.61 0.44
CA ARG A 46 -6.49 6.34 1.14
C ARG A 46 -5.25 5.72 1.76
N GLN A 47 -4.10 5.87 1.12
CA GLN A 47 -2.84 5.36 1.64
C GLN A 47 -2.40 6.12 2.90
N LEU A 48 -2.61 7.44 2.96
CA LEU A 48 -2.36 8.23 4.17
C LEU A 48 -3.23 7.75 5.34
N GLU A 49 -4.54 7.56 5.10
CA GLU A 49 -5.47 7.02 6.09
C GLU A 49 -5.02 5.64 6.60
N SER A 50 -4.66 4.73 5.69
CA SER A 50 -4.13 3.41 6.04
C SER A 50 -2.90 3.50 6.95
N ARG A 51 -1.95 4.41 6.66
CA ARG A 51 -0.75 4.58 7.49
C ARG A 51 -1.07 5.21 8.85
N LEU A 52 -2.08 6.08 8.95
CA LEU A 52 -2.53 6.60 10.25
C LEU A 52 -3.08 5.47 11.12
N ILE A 53 -3.90 4.58 10.56
CA ILE A 53 -4.42 3.40 11.26
C ILE A 53 -3.28 2.48 11.70
N GLU A 54 -2.34 2.17 10.82
CA GLU A 54 -1.17 1.33 11.17
C GLU A 54 -0.38 1.90 12.34
N ARG A 55 -0.11 3.22 12.31
CA ARG A 55 0.64 3.89 13.37
C ARG A 55 -0.12 3.92 14.68
N ALA A 56 -1.44 4.08 14.65
CA ALA A 56 -2.27 4.03 15.85
C ALA A 56 -2.28 2.63 16.51
N LEU A 57 -2.06 1.57 15.73
CA LEU A 57 -2.02 0.18 16.21
C LEU A 57 -0.62 -0.29 16.62
N ASP A 58 0.44 0.44 16.28
CA ASP A 58 1.81 0.06 16.62
C ASP A 58 2.28 0.74 17.92
N PRO A 59 2.87 0.00 18.88
CA PRO A 59 3.31 0.57 20.17
C PRO A 59 4.32 1.72 20.07
N ASN A 60 5.08 1.77 18.97
CA ASN A 60 6.06 2.83 18.72
C ASN A 60 5.57 3.86 17.69
N GLY A 61 4.28 3.81 17.31
CA GLY A 61 3.72 4.72 16.32
C GLY A 61 4.25 4.52 14.90
N LEU A 62 4.76 3.32 14.58
CA LEU A 62 5.38 3.01 13.29
C LEU A 62 4.39 2.39 12.29
N SER A 63 4.52 2.76 11.02
CA SER A 63 3.83 2.03 9.94
C SER A 63 4.49 0.67 9.69
N THR A 64 3.76 -0.23 9.05
CA THR A 64 4.28 -1.54 8.58
C THR A 64 5.50 -1.37 7.67
N THR A 65 5.48 -0.33 6.83
CA THR A 65 6.59 0.04 5.94
C THR A 65 7.82 0.49 6.75
N ALA A 66 7.63 1.37 7.74
CA ALA A 66 8.71 1.84 8.60
C ALA A 66 9.36 0.69 9.39
N ARG A 67 8.56 -0.22 9.95
CA ARG A 67 9.08 -1.43 10.63
C ARG A 67 9.90 -2.31 9.69
N ALA A 68 9.40 -2.56 8.48
CA ALA A 68 10.09 -3.39 7.50
C ALA A 68 11.43 -2.77 7.07
N PHE A 69 11.49 -1.44 6.95
CA PHE A 69 12.73 -0.72 6.68
C PHE A 69 13.72 -0.81 7.85
N LEU A 70 13.29 -0.50 9.07
CA LEU A 70 14.14 -0.56 10.26
C LEU A 70 14.72 -1.96 10.51
N LYS A 71 13.97 -3.02 10.18
CA LYS A 71 14.45 -4.40 10.25
C LYS A 71 15.66 -4.68 9.33
N ARG A 72 15.84 -3.89 8.25
CA ARG A 72 16.97 -4.04 7.32
C ARG A 72 18.21 -3.24 7.69
N LEU A 73 18.09 -2.28 8.60
CA LEU A 73 19.20 -1.47 9.09
C LEU A 73 19.93 -2.11 10.28
N LYS A 74 19.39 -3.20 10.81
CA LYS A 74 20.01 -4.05 11.84
C LYS A 74 20.68 -5.23 11.20
#